data_AF-A0AAN5CSU0-F1
#
_entry.id   AF-A0AAN5CSU0-F1
#
_cell.length_a   1.000
_cell.length_b   1.000
_cell.length_c   1.000
_cell.angle_alpha   90.00
_cell.angle_beta   90.00
_cell.angle_gamma   90.00
#
_symmetry.space_group_name_H-M   'P 1'
#
loop_
_entity.id
_entity.type
_entity.pdbx_description
1 polymer ?
#
loop_
_entity_poly.entity_id
_entity_poly.type
_entity_poly.pdbx_seq_one_letter_code
_entity_poly.pdbx_strand_id
1 'polypeptide(L)'
;GQRDYYTGTNILFSHGTVDPWTYLTKQLSTEQHWSVVTVEVAGGTHCSDLHDVCDSSGNCSDERQRVQILTQENIDQWLNGPFPVPDSITITDNVGQRPVWYDRVVAAPLSIQQNQPDDVVKSRARRSVGTKTSEKKSVFGCGSGWNQFTGKSTMDRVPRPVKDDMSANVQTDTVDQPWNHFDTTDNRMFQQRFFQNDMYTAVAADGIKYKSAPNFLMIGGDGTESETWVTNEDLAWMKYAKNVSANVYFLEHRYYAASKLGTNDLQYLTSAQMLYDVARFISIVNRDRNQTGPWITFGGAYAGSLAAWSREWFPELILGAVGSSATVLAKTDFHEYLQVVESVLR
;
A
#
# COMPACT_ATOMS: atom_id res chain seq x y z
N GLY A 1 5.79 -13.26 -9.63
CA GLY A 1 4.64 -12.77 -8.83
C GLY A 1 3.33 -13.56 -8.92
N GLN A 2 3.30 -14.88 -8.70
CA GLN A 2 2.08 -15.52 -8.14
C GLN A 2 2.17 -15.46 -6.60
N ARG A 3 1.05 -15.44 -5.88
CA ARG A 3 0.99 -15.41 -4.41
C ARG A 3 1.99 -16.35 -3.71
N ASP A 4 2.03 -17.60 -4.15
CA ASP A 4 2.86 -18.65 -3.54
C ASP A 4 4.28 -18.72 -4.13
N TYR A 5 4.54 -18.01 -5.24
CA TYR A 5 5.81 -17.93 -5.96
C TYR A 5 6.31 -16.49 -6.12
N TYR A 6 6.05 -15.64 -5.13
CA TYR A 6 6.58 -14.27 -5.11
C TYR A 6 8.06 -14.31 -4.70
N THR A 7 8.96 -13.81 -5.55
CA THR A 7 10.43 -13.95 -5.38
C THR A 7 11.14 -12.70 -4.87
N GLY A 8 10.41 -11.59 -4.68
CA GLY A 8 10.96 -10.33 -4.18
C GLY A 8 11.20 -10.36 -2.67
N THR A 9 12.12 -9.54 -2.17
CA THR A 9 12.48 -9.49 -0.74
C THR A 9 12.09 -8.15 -0.10
N ASN A 10 12.18 -8.04 1.23
CA ASN A 10 11.85 -6.83 2.00
C ASN A 10 10.45 -6.32 1.72
N ILE A 11 9.46 -7.15 2.03
CA ILE A 11 8.06 -6.77 1.85
C ILE A 11 7.22 -7.22 3.03
N LEU A 12 6.28 -6.36 3.40
CA LEU A 12 5.20 -6.70 4.30
C LEU A 12 3.88 -6.74 3.51
N PHE A 13 3.23 -7.90 3.53
CA PHE A 13 1.85 -8.06 3.10
C PHE A 13 0.95 -8.03 4.33
N SER A 14 -0.08 -7.19 4.31
CA SER A 14 -1.12 -7.17 5.33
C SER A 14 -2.46 -7.50 4.68
N HIS A 15 -3.35 -8.18 5.38
CA HIS A 15 -4.73 -8.38 4.91
C HIS A 15 -5.71 -8.57 6.06
N GLY A 16 -6.96 -8.18 5.84
CA GLY A 16 -8.03 -8.37 6.80
C GLY A 16 -8.63 -9.78 6.75
N THR A 17 -9.13 -10.28 7.89
CA THR A 17 -9.88 -11.56 7.96
C THR A 17 -11.27 -11.46 7.35
N VAL A 18 -11.88 -10.27 7.35
CA VAL A 18 -13.19 -10.01 6.70
C VAL A 18 -13.04 -9.31 5.35
N ASP A 19 -11.80 -9.21 4.86
CA ASP A 19 -11.49 -8.69 3.53
C ASP A 19 -11.62 -9.82 2.50
N PRO A 20 -12.54 -9.74 1.52
CA PRO A 20 -12.63 -10.77 0.49
C PRO A 20 -11.35 -10.89 -0.33
N TRP A 21 -10.54 -9.83 -0.48
CA TRP A 21 -9.27 -9.85 -1.21
C TRP A 21 -8.16 -10.61 -0.49
N THR A 22 -8.38 -11.05 0.75
CA THR A 22 -7.43 -11.91 1.50
C THR A 22 -6.97 -13.09 0.65
N TYR A 23 -7.88 -13.81 0.00
CA TYR A 23 -7.57 -15.00 -0.81
C TYR A 23 -6.57 -14.76 -1.93
N LEU A 24 -6.48 -13.53 -2.44
CA LEU A 24 -5.55 -13.15 -3.50
C LEU A 24 -4.22 -12.60 -2.94
N THR A 25 -4.18 -12.26 -1.66
CA THR A 25 -2.99 -11.79 -0.93
C THR A 25 -2.13 -12.94 -0.45
N LYS A 26 -0.83 -12.71 -0.28
CA LYS A 26 0.09 -13.70 0.28
C LYS A 26 -0.35 -14.10 1.70
N GLN A 27 -0.72 -15.36 1.86
CA GLN A 27 -1.32 -15.92 3.07
C GLN A 27 -0.30 -16.44 4.08
N LEU A 28 0.84 -16.94 3.60
CA LEU A 28 1.83 -17.61 4.43
C LEU A 28 3.19 -16.95 4.27
N SER A 29 3.75 -16.50 5.40
CA SER A 29 5.18 -16.33 5.58
C SER A 29 5.75 -17.74 5.73
N THR A 30 6.55 -18.14 4.76
CA THR A 30 7.29 -19.39 4.87
C THR A 30 8.63 -19.06 5.53
N GLU A 31 9.16 -19.95 6.39
CA GLU A 31 10.55 -19.84 6.87
C GLU A 31 11.53 -19.71 5.70
N GLN A 32 11.11 -20.23 4.55
CA GLN A 32 11.81 -20.21 3.29
C GLN A 32 11.94 -18.83 2.63
N HIS A 33 11.03 -17.89 2.95
CA HIS A 33 11.01 -16.53 2.42
C HIS A 33 11.05 -15.51 3.56
N TRP A 34 12.06 -15.60 4.42
CA TRP A 34 12.17 -14.90 5.71
C TRP A 34 12.05 -13.37 5.65
N SER A 35 12.35 -12.73 4.51
CA SER A 35 12.24 -11.28 4.31
C SER A 35 10.87 -10.82 3.77
N VAL A 36 9.94 -11.77 3.55
CA VAL A 36 8.54 -11.49 3.27
C VAL A 36 7.73 -11.78 4.53
N VAL A 37 7.16 -10.73 5.09
CA VAL A 37 6.29 -10.80 6.27
C VAL A 37 4.84 -10.76 5.79
N THR A 38 4.01 -11.66 6.30
CA THR A 38 2.56 -11.65 6.08
C THR A 38 1.87 -11.45 7.42
N VAL A 39 1.01 -10.43 7.51
CA VAL A 39 0.28 -10.10 8.73
C VAL A 39 -1.22 -10.10 8.45
N GLU A 40 -1.93 -10.94 9.18
CA GLU A 40 -3.39 -10.96 9.16
C GLU A 40 -3.94 -10.01 10.24
N VAL A 41 -4.93 -9.20 9.90
CA VAL A 41 -5.62 -8.27 10.80
C VAL A 41 -6.98 -8.87 11.16
N ALA A 42 -7.12 -9.37 12.38
CA ALA A 42 -8.38 -9.94 12.84
C ALA A 42 -9.50 -8.88 12.89
N GLY A 43 -10.66 -9.18 12.32
CA GLY A 43 -11.76 -8.23 12.08
C GLY A 43 -11.45 -7.11 11.09
N GLY A 44 -10.25 -7.08 10.48
CA GLY A 44 -9.83 -6.05 9.55
C GLY A 44 -10.61 -6.12 8.24
N THR A 45 -11.06 -4.96 7.75
CA THR A 45 -11.63 -4.80 6.41
C THR A 45 -10.55 -4.44 5.40
N HIS A 46 -10.94 -4.35 4.14
CA HIS A 46 -10.06 -4.01 3.04
C HIS A 46 -9.21 -2.76 3.30
N CYS A 47 -7.89 -2.92 3.21
CA CYS A 47 -6.87 -1.90 3.48
C CYS A 47 -6.98 -1.18 4.84
N SER A 48 -7.60 -1.82 5.84
CA SER A 48 -7.87 -1.21 7.15
C SER A 48 -6.61 -0.83 7.94
N ASP A 49 -5.46 -1.45 7.63
CA ASP A 49 -4.16 -1.19 8.24
C ASP A 49 -3.54 0.16 7.82
N LEU A 50 -3.91 0.70 6.66
CA LEU A 50 -3.46 2.02 6.19
C LEU A 50 -4.17 3.19 6.90
N HIS A 51 -5.31 2.91 7.53
CA HIS A 51 -6.11 3.89 8.27
C HIS A 51 -5.62 4.04 9.71
N ASP A 52 -6.13 5.05 10.41
CA ASP A 52 -5.83 5.25 11.81
C ASP A 52 -6.22 4.03 12.67
N VAL A 53 -5.53 3.85 13.81
CA VAL A 53 -5.82 2.82 14.80
C VAL A 53 -7.24 3.00 15.36
N CYS A 54 -7.63 4.25 15.59
CA CYS A 54 -8.92 4.62 16.13
C CYS A 54 -9.83 5.17 15.02
N ASP A 55 -11.11 4.83 15.07
CA ASP A 55 -12.10 5.46 14.19
C ASP A 55 -12.52 6.85 14.69
N SER A 56 -13.36 7.54 13.90
CA SER A 56 -13.90 8.86 14.26
C SER A 56 -14.75 8.88 15.53
N SER A 57 -15.14 7.71 16.04
CA SER A 57 -15.90 7.55 17.29
C SER A 57 -14.99 7.25 18.49
N GLY A 58 -13.66 7.24 18.29
CA GLY A 58 -12.66 6.95 19.32
C GLY A 58 -12.52 5.47 19.64
N ASN A 59 -13.07 4.58 18.81
CA ASN A 59 -12.92 3.13 19.00
C ASN A 59 -11.63 2.66 18.33
N CYS A 60 -10.68 2.22 19.16
CA CYS A 60 -9.34 1.79 18.73
C CYS A 60 -9.28 0.28 18.57
N SER A 61 -8.55 -0.18 17.56
CA SER A 61 -8.35 -1.60 17.29
C SER A 61 -6.93 -2.03 17.63
N ASP A 62 -6.80 -2.91 18.62
CA ASP A 62 -5.50 -3.48 19.03
C ASP A 62 -4.80 -4.19 17.86
N GLU A 63 -5.57 -4.85 16.99
CA GLU A 63 -5.05 -5.52 15.79
C GLU A 63 -4.52 -4.53 14.74
N ARG A 64 -5.19 -3.39 14.53
CA ARG A 64 -4.66 -2.31 13.68
C ARG A 64 -3.40 -1.71 14.30
N GLN A 65 -3.37 -1.51 15.61
CA GLN A 65 -2.16 -1.03 16.28
C GLN A 65 -1.00 -2.01 16.11
N ARG A 66 -1.25 -3.31 16.28
CA ARG A 66 -0.28 -4.38 16.12
C ARG A 66 0.35 -4.39 14.72
N VAL A 67 -0.47 -4.40 13.66
CA VAL A 67 0.06 -4.41 12.28
C VAL A 67 0.84 -3.12 11.98
N GLN A 68 0.44 -1.98 12.55
CA GLN A 68 1.17 -0.74 12.35
C GLN A 68 2.54 -0.73 13.03
N ILE A 69 2.63 -1.29 14.24
CA ILE A 69 3.91 -1.47 14.95
C ILE A 69 4.83 -2.40 14.15
N LEU A 70 4.31 -3.56 13.72
CA LEU A 70 5.09 -4.52 12.93
C LEU A 70 5.58 -3.92 11.61
N THR A 71 4.77 -3.08 10.97
CA THR A 71 5.15 -2.38 9.74
C THR A 71 6.27 -1.38 9.98
N GLN A 72 6.18 -0.58 11.05
CA GLN A 72 7.25 0.33 11.44
C GLN A 72 8.55 -0.42 11.75
N GLU A 73 8.49 -1.51 12.53
CA GLU A 73 9.67 -2.31 12.87
C GLU A 73 10.36 -2.89 11.64
N ASN A 74 9.60 -3.34 10.64
CA ASN A 74 10.17 -3.82 9.38
C ASN A 74 10.81 -2.70 8.58
N ILE A 75 10.17 -1.52 8.50
CA ILE A 75 10.76 -0.33 7.86
C ILE A 75 12.10 0.04 8.53
N ASP A 76 12.13 0.05 9.87
CA ASP A 76 13.36 0.36 10.63
C ASP A 76 14.45 -0.68 10.39
N GLN A 77 14.09 -1.96 10.27
CA GLN A 77 15.02 -3.03 9.91
C GLN A 77 15.54 -2.90 8.47
N TRP A 78 14.71 -2.48 7.51
CA TRP A 78 15.18 -2.27 6.14
C TRP A 78 16.15 -1.10 6.06
N LEU A 79 15.87 0.00 6.76
CA LEU A 79 16.69 1.22 6.75
C LEU A 79 17.98 1.10 7.56
N ASN A 80 17.91 0.48 8.74
CA ASN A 80 19.00 0.47 9.73
C ASN A 80 19.51 -0.94 10.04
N GLY A 81 19.03 -1.95 9.33
CA GLY A 81 19.35 -3.35 9.58
C GLY A 81 20.86 -3.61 9.49
N PRO A 82 21.42 -4.42 10.40
CA PRO A 82 22.85 -4.73 10.40
C PRO A 82 23.28 -5.65 9.24
N PHE A 83 22.33 -6.16 8.44
CA PHE A 83 22.59 -7.16 7.41
C PHE A 83 21.90 -6.83 6.09
N PRO A 84 22.61 -6.97 4.95
CA PRO A 84 22.02 -6.81 3.64
C PRO A 84 21.06 -7.96 3.34
N VAL A 85 19.85 -7.64 2.87
CA VAL A 85 18.90 -8.63 2.33
C VAL A 85 19.17 -8.75 0.82
N PRO A 86 19.29 -9.97 0.26
CA PRO A 86 19.49 -10.13 -1.18
C PRO A 86 18.31 -9.58 -1.99
N ASP A 87 18.59 -9.10 -3.21
CA ASP A 87 17.61 -8.46 -4.08
C ASP A 87 16.46 -9.38 -4.52
N SER A 88 16.74 -10.67 -4.71
CA SER A 88 15.74 -11.70 -4.99
C SER A 88 16.17 -13.06 -4.44
N ILE A 89 15.19 -13.96 -4.27
CA ILE A 89 15.46 -15.36 -3.95
C ILE A 89 14.84 -16.28 -4.99
N THR A 90 15.59 -17.30 -5.42
CA THR A 90 15.06 -18.33 -6.33
C THR A 90 14.20 -19.31 -5.52
N ILE A 91 12.92 -19.45 -5.85
CA ILE A 91 12.05 -20.41 -5.17
C ILE A 91 12.14 -21.76 -5.90
N THR A 92 12.90 -22.72 -5.36
CA THR A 92 12.82 -24.14 -5.76
C THR A 92 12.23 -24.98 -4.63
N ASP A 93 11.88 -26.22 -4.94
CA ASP A 93 11.45 -27.30 -4.06
C ASP A 93 12.38 -27.60 -2.86
N ASN A 94 13.59 -27.01 -2.81
CA ASN A 94 14.56 -27.12 -1.73
C ASN A 94 15.06 -25.76 -1.19
N VAL A 95 14.40 -24.63 -1.47
CA VAL A 95 14.97 -23.32 -1.12
C VAL A 95 14.40 -22.74 0.16
N GLY A 96 15.29 -22.16 0.96
CA GLY A 96 14.93 -21.22 2.00
C GLY A 96 15.45 -21.56 3.40
N GLN A 97 16.63 -22.14 3.53
CA GLN A 97 17.29 -22.06 4.83
C GLN A 97 17.71 -20.61 5.08
N ARG A 98 17.13 -20.03 6.14
CA ARG A 98 17.66 -18.81 6.77
C ARG A 98 19.18 -18.97 6.95
N PRO A 99 20.01 -17.95 6.64
CA PRO A 99 21.44 -18.06 6.87
C PRO A 99 21.72 -18.35 8.35
N VAL A 100 22.60 -19.31 8.66
CA VAL A 100 22.90 -19.76 10.04
C VAL A 100 23.31 -18.61 10.98
N TRP A 101 23.80 -17.50 10.43
CA TRP A 101 24.13 -16.29 11.19
C TRP A 101 22.90 -15.46 11.60
N TYR A 102 21.78 -15.53 10.86
CA TYR A 102 20.58 -14.72 11.10
C TYR A 102 19.84 -15.19 12.36
N ASP A 103 19.77 -16.51 12.61
CA ASP A 103 19.19 -17.10 13.83
C ASP A 103 19.95 -16.76 15.12
N ARG A 104 21.21 -16.33 15.02
CA ARG A 104 22.04 -16.05 16.19
C ARG A 104 21.86 -14.64 16.76
N VAL A 105 21.23 -13.74 16.01
CA VAL A 105 21.28 -12.29 16.29
C VAL A 105 19.92 -11.60 16.16
N VAL A 106 19.02 -12.12 15.33
CA VAL A 106 17.68 -11.59 15.13
C VAL A 106 16.70 -12.50 15.85
N ALA A 107 16.03 -12.01 16.91
CA ALA A 107 14.84 -12.69 17.42
C ALA A 107 13.92 -12.92 16.22
N ALA A 108 13.50 -14.17 15.97
CA ALA A 108 12.68 -14.50 14.80
C ALA A 108 11.61 -13.41 14.60
N PRO A 109 11.36 -12.94 13.36
CA PRO A 109 10.24 -12.04 13.13
C PRO A 109 9.04 -12.70 13.80
N LEU A 110 8.30 -11.93 14.60
CA LEU A 110 7.18 -12.43 15.39
C LEU A 110 6.20 -13.10 14.42
N SER A 111 6.39 -14.40 14.20
CA SER A 111 5.46 -15.23 13.47
C SER A 111 4.25 -15.30 14.37
N ILE A 112 3.14 -14.76 13.88
CA ILE A 112 1.87 -14.97 14.53
C ILE A 112 1.64 -16.48 14.44
N GLN A 113 1.55 -17.14 15.60
CA GLN A 113 0.97 -18.47 15.66
C GLN A 113 -0.31 -18.45 14.83
N GLN A 114 -0.40 -19.33 13.85
CA GLN A 114 -1.67 -19.61 13.20
C GLN A 114 -2.69 -19.85 14.30
N ASN A 115 -3.70 -18.99 14.39
CA ASN A 115 -4.85 -19.33 15.21
C ASN A 115 -5.36 -20.68 14.70
N GLN A 116 -5.50 -21.64 15.61
CA GLN A 116 -6.18 -22.89 15.29
C GLN A 116 -7.59 -22.56 14.78
N PRO A 117 -8.19 -23.41 13.92
CA PRO A 117 -9.42 -23.09 13.21
C PRO A 117 -10.69 -22.87 14.06
N ASP A 118 -10.59 -22.82 15.39
CA ASP A 118 -11.72 -23.05 16.28
C ASP A 118 -12.33 -21.80 16.95
N ASP A 119 -11.78 -20.60 16.81
CA ASP A 119 -12.33 -19.39 17.45
C ASP A 119 -12.93 -18.39 16.47
N VAL A 120 -13.91 -18.83 15.67
CA VAL A 120 -14.88 -17.92 15.04
C VAL A 120 -15.84 -17.40 16.12
N VAL A 121 -15.45 -16.31 16.78
CA VAL A 121 -16.37 -15.54 17.62
C VAL A 121 -17.42 -14.90 16.71
N LYS A 122 -18.62 -15.49 16.68
CA LYS A 122 -19.79 -14.97 15.98
C LYS A 122 -20.20 -13.61 16.57
N SER A 123 -19.78 -12.50 15.96
CA SER A 123 -20.30 -11.18 16.29
C SER A 123 -21.66 -10.98 15.64
N ARG A 124 -22.73 -11.24 16.40
CA ARG A 124 -24.12 -10.95 16.01
C ARG A 124 -24.33 -9.44 15.88
N ALA A 125 -24.52 -8.94 14.65
CA ALA A 125 -25.06 -7.60 14.44
C ALA A 125 -26.51 -7.52 14.97
N ARG A 126 -26.77 -6.60 15.91
CA ARG A 126 -28.13 -6.34 16.43
C ARG A 126 -28.95 -5.60 15.37
N ARG A 127 -30.09 -6.17 14.97
CA ARG A 127 -31.14 -5.45 14.23
C ARG A 127 -31.83 -4.44 15.15
N SER A 128 -31.89 -3.17 14.74
CA SER A 128 -32.88 -2.22 15.27
C SER A 128 -34.24 -2.45 14.59
N VAL A 129 -35.33 -2.31 15.35
CA VAL A 129 -36.71 -2.59 14.96
C VAL A 129 -37.53 -1.29 15.01
N GLY A 130 -38.40 -1.10 14.00
CA GLY A 130 -39.60 -0.23 14.00
C GLY A 130 -39.38 1.19 13.47
N THR A 131 -40.23 1.83 12.67
CA THR A 131 -41.62 1.57 12.23
C THR A 131 -41.93 2.49 11.01
N LYS A 132 -42.89 2.10 10.16
CA LYS A 132 -43.37 2.84 8.98
C LYS A 132 -44.30 4.01 9.36
N THR A 133 -44.21 5.14 8.66
CA THR A 133 -45.32 5.76 7.89
C THR A 133 -44.90 6.94 6.99
N SER A 134 -45.34 6.84 5.73
CA SER A 134 -45.53 7.81 4.63
C SER A 134 -45.48 9.33 4.90
N GLU A 135 -44.73 10.07 4.06
CA GLU A 135 -45.29 11.05 3.11
C GLU A 135 -44.29 11.45 2.01
N LYS A 136 -44.79 11.61 0.77
CA LYS A 136 -44.01 11.87 -0.44
C LYS A 136 -43.49 13.31 -0.50
N LYS A 137 -42.18 13.49 -0.74
CA LYS A 137 -41.66 14.55 -1.62
C LYS A 137 -40.46 14.02 -2.43
N SER A 138 -40.60 14.14 -3.74
CA SER A 138 -39.57 13.87 -4.74
C SER A 138 -38.46 14.92 -4.64
N VAL A 139 -37.26 14.51 -4.23
CA VAL A 139 -35.99 15.15 -4.56
C VAL A 139 -35.00 14.00 -4.80
N PHE A 140 -34.50 13.87 -6.03
CA PHE A 140 -33.39 12.97 -6.36
C PHE A 140 -32.14 13.46 -5.62
N GLY A 141 -31.94 12.98 -4.39
CA GLY A 141 -30.70 13.05 -3.64
C GLY A 141 -30.22 11.62 -3.40
N CYS A 142 -29.06 11.26 -3.97
CA CYS A 142 -28.40 9.99 -3.71
C CYS A 142 -28.11 9.86 -2.21
N GLY A 143 -28.94 9.05 -1.55
CA GLY A 143 -28.76 8.65 -0.17
C GLY A 143 -27.53 7.76 -0.01
N SER A 144 -26.71 8.14 0.95
CA SER A 144 -25.63 7.39 1.57
C SER A 144 -26.06 5.97 1.98
N GLY A 145 -25.69 4.96 1.20
CA GLY A 145 -25.72 3.54 1.56
C GLY A 145 -24.31 2.96 1.41
N TRP A 146 -23.75 2.52 2.52
CA TRP A 146 -22.38 2.05 2.68
C TRP A 146 -22.21 0.61 2.18
N ASN A 147 -21.17 0.33 1.40
CA ASN A 147 -20.68 -1.02 1.14
C ASN A 147 -19.25 -1.15 1.66
N GLN A 148 -19.09 -1.77 2.83
CA GLN A 148 -17.79 -2.09 3.45
C GLN A 148 -17.03 -3.23 2.73
N PHE A 149 -17.67 -3.88 1.75
CA PHE A 149 -17.16 -5.05 1.06
C PHE A 149 -16.39 -4.76 -0.22
N THR A 150 -16.65 -3.63 -0.90
CA THR A 150 -16.18 -3.41 -2.28
C THR A 150 -14.97 -2.48 -2.39
N GLY A 151 -14.46 -1.91 -1.29
CA GLY A 151 -13.36 -0.94 -1.30
C GLY A 151 -13.65 0.39 -2.03
N LYS A 152 -14.64 0.45 -2.93
CA LYS A 152 -15.04 1.64 -3.69
C LYS A 152 -15.59 2.80 -2.85
N SER A 153 -15.79 2.62 -1.56
CA SER A 153 -16.25 3.68 -0.65
C SER A 153 -15.16 4.21 0.30
N THR A 154 -13.94 3.66 0.28
CA THR A 154 -12.85 4.07 1.18
C THR A 154 -11.71 4.82 0.50
N MET A 155 -11.48 4.66 -0.82
CA MET A 155 -10.58 5.55 -1.56
C MET A 155 -11.07 7.02 -1.56
N ASP A 156 -12.39 7.24 -1.53
CA ASP A 156 -13.00 8.58 -1.55
C ASP A 156 -13.21 9.22 -0.15
N ARG A 157 -12.76 8.58 0.95
CA ARG A 157 -12.98 9.10 2.31
C ARG A 157 -11.73 9.07 3.18
N VAL A 158 -10.65 9.65 2.68
CA VAL A 158 -9.57 10.15 3.55
C VAL A 158 -10.13 11.36 4.33
N PRO A 159 -10.06 11.37 5.68
CA PRO A 159 -10.46 12.53 6.48
C PRO A 159 -9.77 13.83 6.03
N ARG A 160 -10.43 14.98 6.25
CA ARG A 160 -9.90 16.28 5.82
C ARG A 160 -8.70 16.68 6.68
N PRO A 161 -7.64 17.24 6.09
CA PRO A 161 -6.43 17.62 6.81
C PRO A 161 -6.69 18.75 7.81
N VAL A 162 -5.93 18.75 8.90
CA VAL A 162 -5.82 19.89 9.82
C VAL A 162 -5.00 20.98 9.11
N LYS A 163 -5.68 22.08 8.75
CA LYS A 163 -5.04 23.27 8.17
C LYS A 163 -4.29 24.00 9.27
N ASP A 164 -3.00 24.23 9.06
CA ASP A 164 -2.42 25.59 9.12
C ASP A 164 -0.92 25.64 8.77
N ASP A 165 -0.20 24.50 8.66
CA ASP A 165 1.25 24.50 8.30
C ASP A 165 1.62 23.58 7.11
N MET A 166 0.64 22.85 6.56
CA MET A 166 0.90 21.82 5.55
C MET A 166 1.00 22.35 4.12
N SER A 167 0.41 23.50 3.78
CA SER A 167 0.37 23.97 2.38
C SER A 167 1.72 24.42 1.83
N ALA A 168 2.71 24.70 2.68
CA ALA A 168 4.04 25.14 2.23
C ALA A 168 4.96 23.99 1.81
N ASN A 169 4.77 22.78 2.37
CA ASN A 169 5.61 21.61 2.11
C ASN A 169 5.03 20.69 1.02
N VAL A 170 3.80 20.96 0.59
CA VAL A 170 3.10 20.11 -0.37
C VAL A 170 3.23 20.68 -1.77
N GLN A 171 3.69 19.85 -2.70
CA GLN A 171 3.81 20.18 -4.10
C GLN A 171 2.98 19.21 -4.93
N THR A 172 2.19 19.75 -5.85
CA THR A 172 1.61 18.97 -6.96
C THR A 172 2.41 19.28 -8.22
N ASP A 173 2.92 18.25 -8.88
CA ASP A 173 3.73 18.42 -10.09
C ASP A 173 3.51 17.24 -11.05
N THR A 174 4.15 17.29 -12.22
CA THR A 174 4.07 16.25 -13.24
C THR A 174 5.46 15.79 -13.68
N VAL A 175 5.56 14.53 -14.07
CA VAL A 175 6.73 13.95 -14.72
C VAL A 175 6.37 13.52 -16.14
N ASP A 176 7.23 13.85 -17.09
CA ASP A 176 7.12 13.37 -18.47
C ASP A 176 7.30 11.86 -18.51
N GLN A 177 6.31 11.04 -18.85
CA GLN A 177 6.45 9.58 -19.02
C GLN A 177 6.22 9.16 -20.48
N PRO A 178 6.91 8.12 -20.98
CA PRO A 178 6.63 7.58 -22.30
C PRO A 178 5.27 6.88 -22.32
N TRP A 179 4.59 6.94 -23.46
CA TRP A 179 3.38 6.15 -23.67
C TRP A 179 3.66 4.65 -23.53
N ASN A 180 4.78 4.22 -24.11
CA ASN A 180 5.20 2.84 -24.16
C ASN A 180 6.66 2.67 -23.73
N HIS A 181 6.89 2.06 -22.57
CA HIS A 181 8.25 1.71 -22.11
C HIS A 181 8.90 0.56 -22.90
N PHE A 182 8.11 -0.18 -23.69
CA PHE A 182 8.55 -1.37 -24.41
C PHE A 182 8.80 -1.13 -25.91
N ASP A 183 8.55 0.07 -26.40
CA ASP A 183 8.83 0.47 -27.79
C ASP A 183 9.66 1.75 -27.79
N THR A 184 10.98 1.58 -28.01
CA THR A 184 11.92 2.71 -28.04
C THR A 184 11.80 3.56 -29.30
N THR A 185 10.98 3.17 -30.27
CA THR A 185 10.70 3.99 -31.47
C THR A 185 9.55 4.97 -31.25
N ASP A 186 8.72 4.74 -30.23
CA ASP A 186 7.65 5.63 -29.85
C ASP A 186 8.16 6.75 -28.93
N ASN A 187 8.27 7.95 -29.49
CA ASN A 187 8.73 9.14 -28.77
C ASN A 187 7.60 9.92 -28.07
N ARG A 188 6.37 9.40 -28.06
CA ARG A 188 5.24 10.09 -27.42
C ARG A 188 5.37 10.04 -25.91
N MET A 189 5.14 11.19 -25.29
CA MET A 189 5.16 11.37 -23.84
C MET A 189 3.78 11.82 -23.33
N PHE A 190 3.50 11.59 -22.05
CA PHE A 190 2.37 12.16 -21.33
C PHE A 190 2.83 12.67 -19.96
N GLN A 191 2.09 13.63 -19.41
CA GLN A 191 2.35 14.15 -18.06
C GLN A 191 1.70 13.21 -17.03
N GLN A 192 2.50 12.55 -16.23
CA GLN A 192 2.02 11.78 -15.07
C GLN A 192 2.09 12.66 -13.83
N ARG A 193 0.96 12.84 -13.15
CA ARG A 193 0.87 13.68 -11.96
C ARG A 193 1.41 12.94 -10.74
N PHE A 194 2.06 13.69 -9.86
CA PHE A 194 2.39 13.22 -8.51
C PHE A 194 2.17 14.32 -7.48
N PHE A 195 1.97 13.90 -6.25
CA PHE A 195 1.98 14.76 -5.07
C PHE A 195 3.23 14.46 -4.27
N GLN A 196 3.81 15.49 -3.68
CA GLN A 196 4.92 15.36 -2.75
C GLN A 196 4.59 16.12 -1.48
N ASN A 197 4.97 15.57 -0.33
CA ASN A 197 5.09 16.34 0.89
C ASN A 197 6.42 16.02 1.57
N ASP A 198 7.23 17.04 1.80
CA ASP A 198 8.56 16.91 2.40
C ASP A 198 8.61 17.49 3.82
N MET A 199 7.47 17.59 4.50
CA MET A 199 7.34 18.18 5.85
C MET A 199 8.17 17.45 6.92
N TYR A 200 8.36 16.14 6.81
CA TYR A 200 9.12 15.34 7.78
C TYR A 200 10.56 15.08 7.35
N THR A 201 10.94 15.51 6.16
CA THR A 201 12.29 15.27 5.67
C THR A 201 13.29 15.91 6.60
N ALA A 202 14.23 15.11 7.12
CA ALA A 202 15.23 15.60 8.04
C ALA A 202 15.99 16.80 7.45
N VAL A 203 16.25 17.81 8.28
CA VAL A 203 16.89 19.07 7.88
C VAL A 203 18.26 19.20 8.57
N ALA A 204 19.27 19.61 7.82
CA ALA A 204 20.59 19.93 8.35
C ALA A 204 20.59 21.28 9.10
N ALA A 205 21.68 21.57 9.82
CA ALA A 205 21.78 22.78 10.65
C ALA A 205 21.70 24.09 9.84
N ASP A 206 21.95 24.04 8.53
CA ASP A 206 21.85 25.15 7.59
C ASP A 206 20.44 25.33 6.99
N GLY A 207 19.47 24.51 7.41
CA GLY A 207 18.09 24.55 6.89
C GLY A 207 17.89 23.74 5.60
N ILE A 208 18.90 23.03 5.11
CA ILE A 208 18.81 22.23 3.88
C ILE A 208 18.35 20.80 4.21
N LYS A 209 17.37 20.30 3.45
CA LYS A 209 16.86 18.92 3.59
C LYS A 209 17.92 17.88 3.20
N TYR A 210 18.11 16.85 4.05
CA TYR A 210 19.06 15.78 3.79
C TYR A 210 18.67 15.01 2.53
N LYS A 211 19.60 14.93 1.57
CA LYS A 211 19.44 14.15 0.33
C LYS A 211 19.45 12.64 0.56
N SER A 212 20.01 12.22 1.69
CA SER A 212 20.03 10.82 2.12
C SER A 212 18.77 10.40 2.90
N ALA A 213 17.82 11.32 3.13
CA ALA A 213 16.58 10.97 3.82
C ALA A 213 15.79 9.91 3.04
N PRO A 214 15.12 8.95 3.72
CA PRO A 214 14.30 7.96 3.05
C PRO A 214 13.19 8.61 2.22
N ASN A 215 12.79 7.96 1.12
CA ASN A 215 11.69 8.40 0.27
C ASN A 215 10.58 7.34 0.30
N PHE A 216 9.38 7.74 0.67
CA PHE A 216 8.20 6.86 0.65
C PHE A 216 7.36 7.18 -0.58
N LEU A 217 6.99 6.14 -1.32
CA LEU A 217 6.20 6.26 -2.54
C LEU A 217 4.91 5.45 -2.42
N MET A 218 3.79 6.14 -2.25
CA MET A 218 2.47 5.56 -2.47
C MET A 218 2.20 5.45 -3.97
N ILE A 219 1.89 4.25 -4.45
CA ILE A 219 1.54 4.00 -5.84
C ILE A 219 0.02 4.15 -5.99
N GLY A 220 -0.42 4.95 -6.96
CA GLY A 220 -1.84 5.12 -7.27
C GLY A 220 -2.47 3.85 -7.81
N GLY A 221 -3.73 3.63 -7.42
CA GLY A 221 -4.53 2.48 -7.84
C GLY A 221 -5.45 2.80 -9.01
N ASP A 222 -6.67 2.27 -8.95
CA ASP A 222 -7.72 2.43 -9.96
C ASP A 222 -8.67 3.61 -9.68
N GLY A 223 -8.17 4.68 -9.04
CA GLY A 223 -8.98 5.77 -8.48
C GLY A 223 -8.49 7.18 -8.83
N THR A 224 -9.28 8.18 -8.43
CA THR A 224 -8.84 9.58 -8.46
C THR A 224 -8.07 9.87 -7.19
N GLU A 225 -6.85 10.37 -7.36
CA GLU A 225 -5.94 10.60 -6.25
C GLU A 225 -5.93 12.07 -5.83
N SER A 226 -5.75 12.27 -4.53
CA SER A 226 -5.89 13.54 -3.85
C SER A 226 -4.68 13.81 -2.97
N GLU A 227 -4.34 15.10 -2.85
CA GLU A 227 -3.31 15.61 -1.94
C GLU A 227 -3.50 15.14 -0.49
N THR A 228 -4.74 14.81 -0.10
CA THR A 228 -5.08 14.23 1.21
C THR A 228 -4.23 13.03 1.60
N TRP A 229 -3.77 12.23 0.62
CA TRP A 229 -2.94 11.06 0.91
C TRP A 229 -1.57 11.44 1.46
N VAL A 230 -0.97 12.52 0.97
CA VAL A 230 0.35 13.01 1.41
C VAL A 230 0.25 14.04 2.52
N THR A 231 -0.95 14.34 3.00
CA THR A 231 -1.19 15.39 4.00
C THR A 231 -1.85 14.87 5.27
N ASN A 232 -2.65 13.81 5.21
CA ASN A 232 -3.35 13.32 6.37
C ASN A 232 -2.45 12.50 7.32
N GLU A 233 -2.04 13.09 8.46
CA GLU A 233 -1.24 12.43 9.50
C GLU A 233 -1.94 11.24 10.18
N ASP A 234 -3.26 11.11 10.05
CA ASP A 234 -4.01 9.97 10.61
C ASP A 234 -3.71 8.66 9.86
N LEU A 235 -3.25 8.76 8.60
CA LEU A 235 -2.88 7.60 7.81
C LEU A 235 -1.60 6.96 8.34
N ALA A 236 -1.59 5.63 8.45
CA ALA A 236 -0.49 4.88 9.05
C ALA A 236 0.86 5.15 8.35
N TRP A 237 0.86 5.21 7.01
CA TRP A 237 2.07 5.45 6.23
C TRP A 237 2.69 6.85 6.44
N MET A 238 1.86 7.85 6.72
CA MET A 238 2.30 9.20 7.08
C MET A 238 2.97 9.22 8.46
N LYS A 239 2.46 8.42 9.41
CA LYS A 239 3.09 8.23 10.72
C LYS A 239 4.45 7.55 10.59
N TYR A 240 4.56 6.55 9.71
CA TYR A 240 5.85 5.91 9.43
C TYR A 240 6.85 6.91 8.84
N ALA A 241 6.40 7.72 7.88
CA ALA A 241 7.24 8.74 7.27
C ALA A 241 7.76 9.75 8.30
N LYS A 242 6.89 10.18 9.23
CA LYS A 242 7.27 11.03 10.35
C LYS A 242 8.32 10.39 11.25
N ASN A 243 8.16 9.11 11.59
CA ASN A 243 9.09 8.39 12.46
C ASN A 243 10.50 8.26 11.87
N VAL A 244 10.61 8.01 10.56
CA VAL A 244 11.90 7.84 9.89
C VAL A 244 12.39 9.09 9.16
N SER A 245 11.70 10.22 9.36
CA SER A 245 11.99 11.50 8.71
C SER A 245 12.06 11.42 7.17
N ALA A 246 11.09 10.72 6.58
CA ALA A 246 11.02 10.49 5.14
C ALA A 246 10.42 11.67 4.38
N ASN A 247 10.78 11.76 3.10
CA ASN A 247 10.06 12.53 2.10
C ASN A 247 8.95 11.65 1.50
N VAL A 248 7.72 12.16 1.40
CA VAL A 248 6.60 11.36 0.90
C VAL A 248 6.16 11.78 -0.49
N TYR A 249 5.83 10.79 -1.30
CA TYR A 249 5.36 10.91 -2.66
C TYR A 249 4.13 10.07 -2.89
N PHE A 250 3.24 10.57 -3.73
CA PHE A 250 2.12 9.82 -4.27
C PHE A 250 2.16 9.94 -5.79
N LEU A 251 2.40 8.83 -6.49
CA LEU A 251 2.43 8.81 -7.95
C LEU A 251 1.08 8.32 -8.49
N GLU A 252 0.41 9.14 -9.28
CA GLU A 252 -0.89 8.79 -9.85
C GLU A 252 -0.74 7.73 -10.96
N HIS A 253 -1.69 6.80 -11.03
CA HIS A 253 -1.65 5.74 -12.04
C HIS A 253 -1.91 6.30 -13.45
N ARG A 254 -1.17 5.83 -14.46
CA ARG A 254 -1.45 6.14 -15.87
C ARG A 254 -2.92 5.84 -16.22
N TYR A 255 -3.54 6.69 -17.04
CA TYR A 255 -4.96 6.70 -17.42
C TYR A 255 -5.97 7.15 -16.37
N TYR A 256 -5.59 7.30 -15.10
CA TYR A 256 -6.50 7.73 -14.05
C TYR A 256 -6.38 9.24 -13.80
N ALA A 257 -7.47 9.85 -13.33
CA ALA A 257 -7.58 11.27 -12.99
C ALA A 257 -6.95 12.25 -14.01
N ALA A 258 -5.83 12.87 -13.67
CA ALA A 258 -5.13 13.87 -14.48
C ALA A 258 -4.04 13.24 -15.38
N SER A 259 -3.57 12.04 -15.05
CA SER A 259 -2.48 11.33 -15.71
C SER A 259 -2.96 10.57 -16.96
N LYS A 260 -3.57 11.29 -17.90
CA LYS A 260 -4.17 10.72 -19.11
C LYS A 260 -3.26 10.89 -20.32
N LEU A 261 -3.09 9.82 -21.09
CA LEU A 261 -2.34 9.84 -22.35
C LEU A 261 -3.04 10.66 -23.45
N GLY A 262 -4.27 11.14 -23.23
CA GLY A 262 -5.03 11.88 -24.24
C GLY A 262 -5.62 11.00 -25.34
N THR A 263 -5.64 9.68 -25.15
CA THR A 263 -6.29 8.70 -26.03
C THR A 263 -7.29 7.84 -25.24
N ASN A 264 -8.31 7.34 -25.92
CA ASN A 264 -9.23 6.33 -25.40
C ASN A 264 -8.70 4.90 -25.58
N ASP A 265 -7.56 4.75 -26.26
CA ASP A 265 -6.91 3.47 -26.45
C ASP A 265 -6.24 3.00 -25.16
N LEU A 266 -6.73 1.87 -24.63
CA LEU A 266 -6.29 1.28 -23.37
C LEU A 266 -5.14 0.28 -23.54
N GLN A 267 -4.56 0.15 -24.75
CA GLN A 267 -3.47 -0.82 -24.97
C GLN A 267 -2.24 -0.59 -24.07
N TYR A 268 -2.01 0.65 -23.60
CA TYR A 268 -0.92 0.97 -22.67
C TYR A 268 -1.35 0.98 -21.19
N LEU A 269 -2.61 0.65 -20.88
CA LEU A 269 -3.11 0.48 -19.52
C LEU A 269 -2.80 -0.95 -19.05
N THR A 270 -1.54 -1.16 -18.65
CA THR A 270 -1.09 -2.44 -18.10
C THR A 270 -0.27 -2.21 -16.84
N SER A 271 -0.28 -3.19 -15.93
CA SER A 271 0.53 -3.14 -14.72
C SER A 271 2.02 -3.08 -15.06
N ALA A 272 2.47 -3.79 -16.09
CA ALA A 272 3.86 -3.74 -16.55
C ALA A 272 4.28 -2.31 -16.91
N GLN A 273 3.47 -1.59 -17.69
CA GLN A 273 3.77 -0.20 -18.00
C GLN A 273 3.81 0.71 -16.75
N MET A 274 2.90 0.51 -15.80
CA MET A 274 2.90 1.27 -14.54
C MET A 274 4.13 0.97 -13.67
N LEU A 275 4.63 -0.27 -13.65
CA LEU A 275 5.87 -0.62 -12.95
C LEU A 275 7.07 0.16 -13.52
N TYR A 276 7.15 0.28 -14.85
CA TYR A 276 8.19 1.11 -15.48
C TYR A 276 7.97 2.61 -15.28
N ASP A 277 6.73 3.10 -15.17
CA ASP A 277 6.47 4.48 -14.75
C ASP A 277 7.05 4.76 -13.37
N VAL A 278 6.85 3.85 -12.40
CA VAL A 278 7.38 3.94 -11.04
C VAL A 278 8.91 3.99 -11.05
N ALA A 279 9.57 3.06 -11.74
CA ALA A 279 11.03 3.03 -11.83
C ALA A 279 11.60 4.31 -12.47
N ARG A 280 10.94 4.80 -13.52
CA ARG A 280 11.36 6.01 -14.23
C ARG A 280 11.10 7.27 -13.40
N PHE A 281 9.98 7.33 -12.67
CA PHE A 281 9.69 8.41 -11.73
C PHE A 281 10.76 8.51 -10.64
N ILE A 282 11.10 7.39 -9.99
CA ILE A 282 12.16 7.33 -8.97
C ILE A 282 13.49 7.83 -9.56
N SER A 283 13.84 7.38 -10.76
CA SER A 283 15.08 7.78 -11.44
C SER A 283 15.12 9.29 -11.73
N ILE A 284 14.00 9.88 -12.16
CA ILE A 284 13.90 11.32 -12.42
C ILE A 284 13.98 12.12 -11.13
N VAL A 285 13.26 11.72 -10.10
CA VAL A 285 13.30 12.42 -8.79
C VAL A 285 14.71 12.37 -8.22
N ASN A 286 15.38 11.21 -8.27
CA ASN A 286 16.76 11.05 -7.83
C ASN A 286 17.71 11.98 -8.58
N ARG A 287 17.59 12.03 -9.91
CA ARG A 287 18.41 12.90 -10.77
C ARG A 287 18.14 14.39 -10.50
N ASP A 288 16.89 14.82 -10.59
CA ASP A 288 16.52 16.23 -10.60
C ASP A 288 16.66 16.89 -9.23
N ARG A 289 16.51 16.11 -8.16
CA ARG A 289 16.58 16.60 -6.78
C ARG A 289 17.84 16.16 -6.05
N ASN A 290 18.73 15.45 -6.73
CA ASN A 290 19.95 14.86 -6.20
C ASN A 290 19.66 14.02 -4.93
N GLN A 291 18.59 13.21 -4.97
CA GLN A 291 18.22 12.33 -3.85
C GLN A 291 19.07 11.07 -3.91
N THR A 292 19.63 10.68 -2.76
CA THR A 292 20.46 9.49 -2.58
C THR A 292 19.90 8.54 -1.54
N GLY A 293 18.82 8.93 -0.85
CA GLY A 293 18.16 8.11 0.15
C GLY A 293 17.38 6.94 -0.46
N PRO A 294 17.17 5.87 0.32
CA PRO A 294 16.47 4.68 -0.15
C PRO A 294 14.98 4.95 -0.40
N TRP A 295 14.38 4.16 -1.30
CA TRP A 295 12.94 4.22 -1.59
C TRP A 295 12.19 3.05 -0.97
N ILE A 296 11.04 3.32 -0.35
CA ILE A 296 10.09 2.29 0.11
C ILE A 296 8.75 2.56 -0.55
N THR A 297 8.15 1.53 -1.16
CA THR A 297 6.87 1.65 -1.87
C THR A 297 5.70 1.18 -1.02
N PHE A 298 4.54 1.81 -1.19
CA PHE A 298 3.30 1.52 -0.48
C PHE A 298 2.15 1.40 -1.47
N GLY A 299 1.16 0.58 -1.15
CA GLY A 299 -0.09 0.52 -1.90
C GLY A 299 -1.14 -0.36 -1.25
N GLY A 300 -2.40 -0.10 -1.59
CA GLY A 300 -3.56 -0.92 -1.21
C GLY A 300 -4.11 -1.69 -2.41
N ALA A 301 -4.59 -2.92 -2.21
CA ALA A 301 -5.26 -3.72 -3.25
C ALA A 301 -4.40 -3.93 -4.51
N TYR A 302 -4.89 -3.48 -5.67
CA TYR A 302 -4.14 -3.45 -6.92
C TYR A 302 -2.84 -2.63 -6.78
N ALA A 303 -2.88 -1.45 -6.15
CA ALA A 303 -1.69 -0.67 -5.88
C ALA A 303 -0.72 -1.37 -4.91
N GLY A 304 -1.25 -2.16 -3.96
CA GLY A 304 -0.42 -3.01 -3.10
C GLY A 304 0.34 -4.07 -3.89
N SER A 305 -0.30 -4.62 -4.93
CA SER A 305 0.35 -5.54 -5.87
C SER A 305 1.43 -4.82 -6.69
N LEU A 306 1.16 -3.60 -7.15
CA LEU A 306 2.14 -2.78 -7.85
C LEU A 306 3.34 -2.45 -6.96
N ALA A 307 3.14 -2.12 -5.68
CA ALA A 307 4.24 -1.88 -4.72
C ALA A 307 5.09 -3.15 -4.56
N ALA A 308 4.44 -4.30 -4.39
CA ALA A 308 5.10 -5.58 -4.28
C ALA A 308 5.92 -5.93 -5.53
N TRP A 309 5.33 -5.80 -6.72
CA TRP A 309 6.01 -6.10 -7.97
C TRP A 309 7.09 -5.07 -8.31
N SER A 310 6.95 -3.82 -7.89
CA SER A 310 7.99 -2.79 -8.08
C SER A 310 9.26 -3.16 -7.31
N ARG A 311 9.12 -3.63 -6.06
CA ARG A 311 10.27 -4.17 -5.29
C ARG A 311 10.82 -5.47 -5.90
N GLU A 312 9.97 -6.34 -6.45
CA GLU A 312 10.41 -7.59 -7.11
C GLU A 312 11.20 -7.31 -8.41
N TRP A 313 10.80 -6.30 -9.19
CA TRP A 313 11.37 -6.02 -10.51
C TRP A 313 12.53 -5.02 -10.50
N PHE A 314 12.53 -4.09 -9.54
CA PHE A 314 13.53 -3.02 -9.42
C PHE A 314 14.14 -2.97 -8.01
N PRO A 315 14.69 -4.09 -7.49
CA PRO A 315 15.27 -4.14 -6.14
C PRO A 315 16.46 -3.19 -5.94
N GLU A 316 17.12 -2.78 -7.04
CA GLU A 316 18.19 -1.79 -7.06
C GLU A 316 17.71 -0.35 -6.83
N LEU A 317 16.43 -0.06 -7.10
CA LEU A 317 15.82 1.26 -6.91
C LEU A 317 15.03 1.34 -5.61
N ILE A 318 14.33 0.26 -5.25
CA ILE A 318 13.35 0.22 -4.17
C ILE A 318 13.85 -0.73 -3.10
N LEU A 319 14.14 -0.24 -1.90
CA LEU A 319 14.68 -1.00 -0.76
C LEU A 319 13.66 -1.97 -0.12
N GLY A 320 12.38 -1.60 -0.12
CA GLY A 320 11.32 -2.41 0.46
C GLY A 320 9.93 -1.97 0.02
N ALA A 321 8.92 -2.76 0.37
CA ALA A 321 7.53 -2.50 0.01
C ALA A 321 6.54 -2.87 1.11
N VAL A 322 5.41 -2.17 1.16
CA VAL A 322 4.25 -2.50 1.98
C VAL A 322 3.04 -2.66 1.07
N GLY A 323 2.56 -3.89 0.95
CA GLY A 323 1.40 -4.25 0.14
C GLY A 323 0.19 -4.57 1.02
N SER A 324 -0.64 -3.56 1.26
CA SER A 324 -1.89 -3.74 2.01
C SER A 324 -2.96 -4.37 1.12
N SER A 325 -3.54 -5.48 1.58
CA SER A 325 -4.57 -6.26 0.87
C SER A 325 -4.17 -6.59 -0.57
N ALA A 326 -2.88 -6.81 -0.81
CA ALA A 326 -2.29 -6.85 -2.15
C ALA A 326 -2.67 -8.12 -2.92
N THR A 327 -3.42 -7.97 -4.01
CA THR A 327 -3.91 -9.06 -4.86
C THR A 327 -2.85 -9.63 -5.81
N VAL A 328 -1.83 -10.28 -5.26
CA VAL A 328 -0.71 -10.88 -6.01
C VAL A 328 -1.07 -12.20 -6.72
N LEU A 329 -2.27 -12.75 -6.51
CA LEU A 329 -2.83 -13.85 -7.30
C LEU A 329 -3.87 -13.32 -8.29
N ALA A 330 -3.64 -13.53 -9.59
CA ALA A 330 -4.66 -13.31 -10.60
C ALA A 330 -5.59 -14.53 -10.70
N LYS A 331 -6.88 -14.33 -10.46
CA LYS A 331 -7.92 -15.38 -10.56
C LYS A 331 -9.08 -14.90 -11.41
N THR A 332 -9.48 -15.70 -12.40
CA THR A 332 -10.60 -15.37 -13.30
C THR A 332 -11.96 -15.67 -12.67
N ASP A 333 -12.09 -16.82 -12.00
CA ASP A 333 -13.27 -17.18 -11.21
C ASP A 333 -12.99 -17.01 -9.71
N PHE A 334 -13.32 -15.83 -9.19
CA PHE A 334 -13.06 -15.46 -7.80
C PHE A 334 -14.32 -15.59 -6.93
N HIS A 335 -14.87 -16.79 -6.83
CA HIS A 335 -16.07 -17.08 -6.05
C HIS A 335 -15.88 -16.93 -4.53
N GLU A 336 -14.64 -17.04 -4.02
CA GLU A 336 -14.33 -16.84 -2.60
C GLU A 336 -14.68 -15.44 -2.12
N TYR A 337 -14.64 -14.45 -3.02
CA TYR A 337 -15.16 -13.11 -2.73
C TYR A 337 -16.60 -13.17 -2.20
N LEU A 338 -17.47 -13.89 -2.90
CA LEU A 338 -18.88 -14.02 -2.50
C LEU A 338 -19.05 -14.86 -1.24
N GLN A 339 -18.17 -15.84 -1.00
CA GLN A 339 -18.19 -16.63 0.23
C GLN A 339 -17.87 -15.77 1.47
N VAL A 340 -16.89 -14.87 1.37
CA VAL A 340 -16.56 -13.93 2.47
C VAL A 340 -17.69 -12.93 2.68
N VAL A 341 -18.25 -12.38 1.60
CA VAL A 341 -19.40 -11.47 1.70
C VAL A 341 -20.57 -12.17 2.39
N GLU A 342 -20.87 -13.42 2.01
CA GLU A 342 -21.91 -14.21 2.64
C GLU A 342 -21.62 -14.48 4.12
N SER A 343 -20.38 -14.83 4.48
CA SER A 343 -20.03 -15.16 5.88
C SER A 343 -20.15 -13.95 6.81
N VAL A 344 -19.88 -12.73 6.33
CA VAL A 344 -19.99 -11.51 7.13
C VAL A 344 -21.45 -11.05 7.27
N LEU A 345 -22.31 -11.36 6.29
CA LEU A 345 -23.73 -10.97 6.32
C LEU A 345 -24.61 -11.91 7.17
N ARG A 346 -24.17 -13.15 7.42
CA ARG A 346 -24.89 -14.16 8.19
C ARG A 346 -24.64 -14.02 9.69
#